data_AF-A0A2U7P349-F1
#
_entry.id   AF-A0A2U7P349-F1
#
_cell.length_a   1.000
_cell.length_b   1.000
_cell.length_c   1.000
_cell.angle_alpha   90.00
_cell.angle_beta   90.00
_cell.angle_gamma   90.00
#
_symmetry.space_group_name_H-M   'P 1'
#
loop_
_entity.id
_entity.type
_entity.pdbx_description
1 polymer ?
#
loop_
_entity_poly.entity_id
_entity_poly.type
_entity_poly.pdbx_seq_one_letter_code
_entity_poly.pdbx_strand_id
1 'polypeptide(L)' 'MDLVVEKSIGLSGADIEEIVRIIAEEKAMQEIDTGKISHITEKDFFDAIEKIKKGTKTKNPIGFTNQKS' A
#
# COMPACT_ATOMS: atom_id res chain seq x y z
N MET A 1 20.07 -7.50 0.82
CA MET A 1 18.66 -7.92 0.72
C MET A 1 17.85 -6.66 0.45
N ASP A 2 16.80 -6.75 -0.35
CA ASP A 2 16.02 -5.56 -0.77
C ASP A 2 15.15 -5.07 0.40
N LEU A 3 15.34 -3.82 0.84
CA LEU A 3 14.68 -3.25 2.02
C LEU A 3 13.16 -3.13 1.84
N VAL A 4 12.68 -2.99 0.61
CA VAL A 4 11.23 -2.95 0.31
C VAL A 4 10.62 -4.33 0.58
N VAL A 5 11.33 -5.40 0.21
CA VAL A 5 10.89 -6.78 0.43
C VAL A 5 10.82 -7.08 1.93
N GLU A 6 11.83 -6.70 2.70
CA GLU A 6 11.85 -6.90 4.16
C GLU A 6 10.67 -6.19 4.85
N LYS A 7 10.38 -4.95 4.44
CA LYS A 7 9.24 -4.20 4.98
C LYS A 7 7.89 -4.75 4.55
N SER A 8 7.83 -5.53 3.48
CA SER A 8 6.61 -6.13 2.93
C SER A 8 6.27 -7.49 3.53
N ILE A 9 7.11 -8.05 4.41
CA ILE A 9 6.84 -9.32 5.08
C ILE A 9 5.51 -9.23 5.85
N GLY A 10 4.64 -10.22 5.62
CA GLY A 10 3.33 -10.34 6.26
C GLY A 10 2.19 -9.61 5.54
N LEU A 11 2.47 -8.96 4.40
CA LEU A 11 1.45 -8.36 3.54
C LEU A 11 0.86 -9.39 2.58
N SER A 12 -0.46 -9.31 2.36
CA SER A 12 -1.15 -10.12 1.36
C SER A 12 -0.91 -9.58 -0.06
N GLY A 13 -1.23 -10.38 -1.08
CA GLY A 13 -1.18 -9.89 -2.47
C GLY A 13 -2.07 -8.67 -2.72
N ALA A 14 -3.22 -8.57 -2.03
CA ALA A 14 -4.08 -7.40 -2.09
C ALA A 14 -3.43 -6.16 -1.45
N ASP A 15 -2.69 -6.33 -0.35
CA ASP A 15 -1.94 -5.23 0.27
C ASP A 15 -0.82 -4.73 -0.65
N ILE A 16 -0.13 -5.64 -1.36
CA ILE A 16 0.90 -5.27 -2.34
C ILE A 16 0.30 -4.49 -3.50
N GLU A 17 -0.85 -4.93 -4.04
CA GLU A 17 -1.53 -4.22 -5.11
C GLU A 17 -1.98 -2.82 -4.66
N GLU A 18 -2.56 -2.70 -3.46
CA GLU A 18 -2.96 -1.41 -2.89
C GLU A 18 -1.77 -0.46 -2.70
N ILE A 19 -0.60 -0.97 -2.25
CA ILE A 19 0.63 -0.18 -2.16
C ILE A 19 1.01 0.42 -3.51
N VAL A 20 1.02 -0.41 -4.56
CA VAL A 20 1.38 0.05 -5.92
C VAL A 20 0.37 1.05 -6.43
N ARG A 21 -0.93 0.83 -6.16
CA ARG A 21 -2.00 1.74 -6.57
C ARG A 21 -1.85 3.13 -5.93
N ILE A 22 -1.64 3.18 -4.61
CA ILE A 22 -1.42 4.44 -3.87
C ILE A 22 -0.24 5.22 -4.46
N ILE A 23 0.89 4.54 -4.71
CA ILE A 23 2.08 5.19 -5.29
C ILE A 23 1.77 5.74 -6.67
N ALA A 24 1.14 4.95 -7.54
CA ALA A 24 0.81 5.38 -8.90
C ALA A 24 -0.14 6.58 -8.91
N GLU A 25 -1.19 6.57 -8.08
CA GLU A 25 -2.14 7.67 -7.96
C GLU A 25 -1.47 8.95 -7.44
N GLU A 26 -0.67 8.85 -6.38
CA GLU A 26 0.04 10.00 -5.81
C GLU A 26 1.03 10.62 -6.80
N LYS A 27 1.73 9.79 -7.57
CA LYS A 27 2.64 10.27 -8.62
C LYS A 27 1.87 10.94 -9.76
N ALA A 28 0.80 10.32 -10.24
CA ALA A 28 -0.04 10.90 -11.29
C ALA A 28 -0.59 12.28 -10.87
N MET A 29 -1.07 12.43 -9.63
CA MET A 29 -1.52 13.73 -9.11
C MET A 29 -0.39 14.75 -9.03
N GLN A 30 0.80 14.36 -8.57
CA GLN A 30 1.97 15.25 -8.54
C GLN A 30 2.37 15.71 -9.95
N GLU A 31 2.30 14.84 -10.94
CA GLU A 31 2.61 15.17 -12.33
C GLU A 31 1.59 16.17 -12.91
N ILE A 32 0.30 15.97 -12.62
CA ILE A 32 -0.76 16.89 -13.01
C ILE A 32 -0.55 18.27 -12.38
N ASP A 33 -0.26 18.32 -11.08
CA ASP A 33 -0.15 19.57 -10.32
C ASP A 33 1.11 20.38 -10.68
N THR A 34 2.22 19.68 -10.96
CA THR A 34 3.53 20.34 -11.18
C THR A 34 3.92 20.45 -12.65
N GLY A 35 3.28 19.70 -13.53
CA GLY A 35 3.66 19.57 -14.95
C GLY A 35 5.02 18.90 -15.17
N LYS A 36 5.56 18.20 -14.16
CA LYS A 36 6.87 17.53 -14.21
C LYS A 36 6.70 16.04 -13.97
N ILE A 37 7.46 15.22 -14.69
CA ILE A 37 7.51 13.76 -14.48
C ILE A 37 7.97 13.47 -13.05
N SER A 38 7.23 12.61 -12.36
CA SER A 38 7.52 12.21 -10.99
C SER A 38 8.02 10.78 -10.97
N HIS A 39 9.30 10.61 -10.63
CA HIS A 39 9.90 9.27 -10.55
C HIS A 39 9.46 8.56 -9.27
N ILE A 40 9.19 7.26 -9.40
CA ILE A 40 8.96 6.36 -8.27
C ILE A 40 10.32 6.02 -7.64
N THR A 41 10.36 6.10 -6.32
CA THR A 41 11.53 5.88 -5.47
C THR A 41 11.19 4.88 -4.37
N GLU A 42 12.22 4.30 -3.73
CA GLU A 42 12.03 3.40 -2.58
C GLU A 42 11.26 4.06 -1.42
N LYS A 43 11.41 5.38 -1.25
CA LYS A 43 10.68 6.13 -0.21
C LYS A 43 9.16 6.05 -0.43
N ASP A 44 8.71 6.10 -1.67
CA ASP A 44 7.28 6.01 -2.00
C ASP A 44 6.71 4.66 -1.54
N PHE A 45 7.49 3.57 -1.70
CA PHE A 45 7.14 2.26 -1.16
C PHE A 45 7.10 2.24 0.37
N PHE A 46 8.09 2.82 1.04
CA PHE A 46 8.13 2.86 2.50
C PHE A 46 6.93 3.62 3.08
N ASP A 47 6.60 4.77 2.49
CA ASP A 47 5.47 5.60 2.92
C ASP A 47 4.14 4.87 2.69
N ALA A 48 3.96 4.22 1.54
CA ALA A 48 2.75 3.44 1.23
C ALA A 48 2.60 2.20 2.13
N ILE A 49 3.68 1.46 2.38
CA ILE A 49 3.68 0.32 3.32
C ILE A 49 3.28 0.79 4.72
N GLU A 50 3.80 1.93 5.18
CA GLU A 50 3.40 2.49 6.47
C GLU A 50 1.93 2.89 6.51
N LYS A 51 1.40 3.51 5.45
CA LYS A 51 -0.03 3.85 5.33
C LYS A 51 -0.90 2.61 5.45
N ILE A 52 -0.57 1.53 4.74
CA ILE A 52 -1.33 0.27 4.79
C ILE A 52 -1.25 -0.39 6.16
N LYS A 53 -0.06 -0.46 6.79
CA LYS A 53 0.09 -1.02 8.14
C LYS A 53 -0.65 -0.21 9.22
N LYS A 54 -0.79 1.10 9.04
CA LYS A 54 -1.59 1.98 9.91
C LYS A 54 -3.09 1.81 9.66
N GLY A 55 -3.52 1.70 8.39
CA GLY A 55 -4.93 1.55 7.99
C GLY A 55 -5.52 0.15 8.15
N THR A 56 -4.71 -0.90 8.17
CA THR A 56 -5.18 -2.28 8.46
C THR A 56 -5.59 -2.48 9.92
N LYS A 57 -5.10 -1.65 10.85
CA LYS A 57 -5.53 -1.69 12.26
C LYS A 57 -7.01 -1.30 12.46
N THR A 58 -7.63 -0.60 11.50
CA THR A 58 -9.04 -0.17 11.57
C THR A 58 -9.97 -1.01 10.72
N LYS A 59 -9.46 -1.91 9.88
CA LYS A 59 -10.30 -2.86 9.13
C LYS A 59 -10.66 -4.03 10.07
N ASN A 60 -11.84 -3.97 10.68
CA ASN A 60 -12.43 -5.11 11.36
C ASN A 60 -12.32 -6.33 10.44
N PRO A 61 -11.80 -7.48 10.92
CA PRO A 61 -11.83 -8.68 10.11
C PRO A 61 -13.31 -8.96 9.81
N ILE A 62 -13.63 -9.09 8.52
CA ILE A 62 -14.95 -9.58 8.09
C ILE A 62 -15.01 -11.03 8.57
N GLY A 63 -15.50 -11.21 9.79
CA GLY A 63 -15.67 -12.51 10.41
C GLY A 63 -16.73 -13.26 9.64
N PHE A 64 -16.32 -14.22 8.82
CA PHE A 64 -17.22 -15.29 8.40
C PHE A 64 -17.51 -16.14 9.64
N THR A 65 -18.53 -15.76 10.42
CA THR A 65 -19.04 -16.60 11.48
C THR A 65 -19.76 -17.77 10.83
N ASN A 66 -19.15 -18.95 10.86
CA ASN A 66 -19.83 -20.21 10.57
C ASN A 66 -20.96 -20.40 11.58
N GLN A 67 -22.17 -19.97 11.22
CA GLN A 67 -23.38 -20.44 11.88
C GLN A 67 -23.63 -21.86 11.36
N LYS A 68 -23.22 -22.86 12.15
CA LYS A 68 -23.63 -24.25 11.92
C LYS A 68 -25.15 -24.33 12.09
N SER A 69 -25.82 -24.79 11.05
CA SER A 69 -27.22 -25.21 11.08
C SER A 69 -27.41 -26.51 11.85
#